data_AF-R6T6M4-F1
#
_entry.id   AF-R6T6M4-F1
#
_cell.length_a   1.000
_cell.length_b   1.000
_cell.length_c   1.000
_cell.angle_alpha   90.00
_cell.angle_beta   90.00
_cell.angle_gamma   90.00
#
_symmetry.space_group_name_H-M   'P 1'
#
loop_
_entity.id
_entity.type
_entity.pdbx_description
1 polymer ?
#
loop_
_entity_poly.entity_id
_entity_poly.type
_entity_poly.pdbx_seq_one_letter_code
_entity_poly.pdbx_strand_id
1 'polypeptide(L)'
;MNIQWYPGHMTKTRRMIAEQIKNVDAVCEILDARIPVSSRNPDVDELTAGKPRLVVLNRADQADRAATDRWAAYFRARGYAVLESDAKRGQGTARFAAAVRELLADKLRAYAEKGQAGRVVRVMILGIPNVGKSTFINKVAGRKTAKTEDRPGVTRSKQWVPIDKNLELLDTPGILWPKFEDQSVGLNLAYTGAVKDDILDVETLGCHLMAYLGTQYPEALSAAYKLPGIPEREAEENDVAWGYRLLCAAGKKRGFLISGGEVDTERMAKILLDEFRGGKLGRFTLELPEDI
;
A
#
# COMPACT_ATOMS: atom_id res chain seq x y z
N MET A 1 -13.31 17.17 -0.65
CA MET A 1 -13.06 16.85 0.78
C MET A 1 -11.72 17.45 1.18
N ASN A 2 -11.66 18.24 2.27
CA ASN A 2 -10.41 18.82 2.79
C ASN A 2 -10.11 18.17 4.16
N ILE A 3 -9.40 17.05 4.14
CA ILE A 3 -9.12 16.25 5.35
C ILE A 3 -7.68 16.53 5.77
N GLN A 4 -7.47 16.79 7.06
CA GLN A 4 -6.13 17.00 7.60
C GLN A 4 -5.55 15.68 8.09
N TRP A 5 -4.62 15.14 7.31
CA TRP A 5 -4.16 13.74 7.41
C TRP A 5 -2.99 13.51 8.37
N TYR A 6 -2.65 14.49 9.23
CA TYR A 6 -1.38 14.52 9.97
C TYR A 6 -1.56 14.48 11.50
N PRO A 7 -1.48 13.29 12.14
CA PRO A 7 -1.38 13.19 13.58
C PRO A 7 0.03 13.58 14.05
N GLY A 8 0.14 14.30 15.18
CA GLY A 8 1.44 14.70 15.78
C GLY A 8 2.43 13.56 16.08
N HIS A 9 1.97 12.30 16.07
CA HIS A 9 2.82 11.11 16.17
C HIS A 9 3.80 10.93 14.99
N MET A 10 3.54 11.52 13.83
CA MET A 10 4.38 11.32 12.62
C MET A 10 5.72 12.06 12.67
N THR A 11 5.78 13.22 13.33
CA THR A 11 7.03 13.95 13.60
C THR A 11 8.03 13.09 14.40
N LYS A 12 7.52 12.23 15.31
CA LYS A 12 8.35 11.29 16.07
C LYS A 12 8.95 10.21 15.16
N THR A 13 8.16 9.69 14.21
CA THR A 13 8.64 8.70 13.24
C THR A 13 9.70 9.29 12.32
N ARG A 14 9.50 10.51 11.80
CA ARG A 14 10.49 11.23 10.99
C ARG A 14 11.82 11.38 11.74
N ARG A 15 11.79 11.84 12.99
CA ARG A 15 12.99 11.94 13.85
C ARG A 15 13.68 10.58 14.05
N MET A 16 12.90 9.52 14.29
CA MET A 16 13.44 8.18 14.46
C MET A 16 14.14 7.68 13.19
N ILE A 17 13.56 7.91 12.02
CA ILE A 17 14.17 7.55 10.72
C ILE A 17 15.50 8.30 10.57
N ALA A 18 15.50 9.63 10.75
CA ALA A 18 16.69 10.47 10.65
C ALA A 18 17.82 10.03 11.62
N GLU A 19 17.47 9.67 12.86
CA GLU A 19 18.44 9.18 13.85
C GLU A 19 19.06 7.82 13.47
N GLN A 20 18.26 6.93 12.89
CA GLN A 20 18.64 5.53 12.66
C GLN A 20 19.18 5.28 11.26
N ILE A 21 19.00 6.19 10.31
CA ILE A 21 19.45 5.99 8.92
C ILE A 21 20.96 5.78 8.82
N LYS A 22 21.74 6.38 9.73
CA LYS A 22 23.19 6.17 9.83
C LYS A 22 23.60 4.76 10.30
N ASN A 23 22.68 4.04 10.96
CA ASN A 23 22.90 2.71 11.53
C ASN A 23 22.47 1.57 10.59
N VAL A 24 21.94 1.88 9.41
CA VAL A 24 21.50 0.90 8.40
C VAL A 24 22.33 0.97 7.13
N ASP A 25 22.40 -0.16 6.45
CA ASP A 25 23.15 -0.34 5.21
C ASP A 25 22.30 -0.07 3.97
N ALA A 26 21.00 -0.36 4.05
CA ALA A 26 20.01 -0.13 3.00
C ALA A 26 18.64 0.21 3.60
N VAL A 27 17.73 0.62 2.74
CA VAL A 27 16.30 0.79 3.06
C VAL A 27 15.45 -0.15 2.21
N CYS A 28 14.39 -0.67 2.80
CA CYS A 28 13.35 -1.43 2.13
C CYS A 28 12.05 -0.64 2.26
N GLU A 29 11.54 -0.15 1.15
CA GLU A 29 10.31 0.63 1.09
C GLU A 29 9.16 -0.26 0.62
N ILE A 30 8.19 -0.50 1.52
CA ILE A 30 7.03 -1.32 1.22
C ILE A 30 5.90 -0.40 0.75
N LEU A 31 5.48 -0.63 -0.49
CA LEU A 31 4.42 0.09 -1.20
C LEU A 31 3.22 -0.83 -1.41
N ASP A 32 2.03 -0.26 -1.57
CA ASP A 32 0.84 -1.00 -2.01
C ASP A 32 0.85 -1.07 -3.54
N ALA A 33 0.90 -2.27 -4.11
CA ALA A 33 0.97 -2.49 -5.56
C ALA A 33 -0.23 -1.91 -6.33
N ARG A 34 -1.33 -1.63 -5.63
CA ARG A 34 -2.53 -1.01 -6.22
C ARG A 34 -2.38 0.50 -6.37
N ILE A 35 -1.51 1.12 -5.57
CA ILE A 35 -1.21 2.57 -5.58
C ILE A 35 0.29 2.86 -5.31
N PRO A 36 1.21 2.43 -6.17
CA PRO A 36 2.65 2.48 -5.86
C PRO A 36 3.25 3.89 -5.63
N VAL A 37 2.71 4.93 -6.24
CA VAL A 37 3.07 6.34 -6.01
C VAL A 37 2.28 6.96 -4.87
N SER A 38 0.95 6.81 -4.83
CA SER A 38 0.17 7.39 -3.72
C SER A 38 0.52 6.75 -2.37
N SER A 39 1.08 5.54 -2.36
CA SER A 39 1.58 4.90 -1.13
C SER A 39 3.06 5.17 -0.82
N ARG A 40 3.73 5.99 -1.63
CA ARG A 40 5.11 6.41 -1.42
C ARG A 40 5.14 7.75 -0.70
N ASN A 41 5.98 7.88 0.32
CA ASN A 41 6.06 9.10 1.11
C ASN A 41 7.23 9.99 0.62
N PRO A 42 6.98 11.22 0.12
CA PRO A 42 8.05 12.11 -0.35
C PRO A 42 9.10 12.44 0.71
N ASP A 43 8.71 12.55 1.99
CA ASP A 43 9.66 12.79 3.08
C ASP A 43 10.66 11.63 3.24
N VAL A 44 10.25 10.40 2.89
CA VAL A 44 11.14 9.22 2.96
C VAL A 44 12.25 9.32 1.92
N ASP A 45 12.00 9.94 0.76
CA ASP A 45 13.03 10.13 -0.26
C ASP A 45 14.17 11.03 0.25
N GLU A 46 13.82 12.16 0.86
CA GLU A 46 14.78 13.07 1.47
C GLU A 46 15.57 12.41 2.60
N LEU A 47 14.86 11.75 3.54
CA LEU A 47 15.45 11.16 4.75
C LEU A 47 16.40 9.99 4.46
N THR A 48 16.23 9.33 3.31
CA THR A 48 16.97 8.12 2.95
C THR A 48 17.89 8.31 1.74
N ALA A 49 18.12 9.57 1.34
CA ALA A 49 19.00 9.91 0.24
C ALA A 49 20.38 9.24 0.37
N GLY A 50 20.87 8.67 -0.72
CA GLY A 50 22.16 7.99 -0.78
C GLY A 50 22.19 6.57 -0.19
N LYS A 51 21.07 6.04 0.32
CA LYS A 51 20.99 4.62 0.73
C LYS A 51 20.54 3.74 -0.43
N PRO A 52 21.17 2.58 -0.66
CA PRO A 52 20.63 1.55 -1.54
C PRO A 52 19.19 1.20 -1.14
N ARG A 53 18.31 1.09 -2.13
CA ARG A 53 16.88 0.92 -1.91
C ARG A 53 16.34 -0.33 -2.59
N LEU A 54 15.62 -1.12 -1.81
CA LEU A 54 14.74 -2.18 -2.27
C LEU A 54 13.29 -1.70 -2.17
N VAL A 55 12.58 -1.63 -3.29
CA VAL A 55 11.14 -1.39 -3.32
C VAL A 55 10.43 -2.74 -3.25
N VAL A 56 9.48 -2.87 -2.33
CA VAL A 56 8.59 -4.02 -2.22
C VAL A 56 7.19 -3.61 -2.65
N LEU A 57 6.73 -4.10 -3.79
CA LEU A 57 5.33 -3.97 -4.24
C LEU A 57 4.50 -5.04 -3.52
N ASN A 58 3.96 -4.69 -2.36
CA ASN A 58 3.15 -5.60 -1.54
C ASN A 58 1.69 -5.62 -1.99
N ARG A 59 0.94 -6.66 -1.61
CA ARG A 59 -0.44 -6.91 -2.06
C ARG A 59 -0.55 -7.10 -3.58
N ALA A 60 0.50 -7.64 -4.20
CA ALA A 60 0.52 -7.94 -5.63
C ALA A 60 -0.57 -8.95 -6.05
N ASP A 61 -1.11 -9.74 -5.12
CA ASP A 61 -2.26 -10.63 -5.37
C ASP A 61 -3.59 -9.89 -5.53
N GLN A 62 -3.65 -8.62 -5.11
CA GLN A 62 -4.81 -7.72 -5.18
C GLN A 62 -4.66 -6.63 -6.25
N ALA A 63 -3.49 -6.51 -6.87
CA ALA A 63 -3.18 -5.50 -7.87
C ALA A 63 -3.28 -6.07 -9.30
N ASP A 64 -3.59 -5.20 -10.26
CA ASP A 64 -3.57 -5.57 -11.66
C ASP A 64 -2.15 -6.05 -12.04
N ARG A 65 -2.07 -7.22 -12.68
CA ARG A 65 -0.78 -7.85 -12.99
C ARG A 65 0.03 -7.04 -14.00
N ALA A 66 -0.60 -6.57 -15.07
CA ALA A 66 0.07 -5.80 -16.11
C ALA A 66 0.49 -4.42 -15.58
N ALA A 67 -0.33 -3.79 -14.74
CA ALA A 67 0.06 -2.56 -14.05
C ALA A 67 1.24 -2.79 -13.09
N THR A 68 1.23 -3.88 -12.32
CA THR A 68 2.32 -4.24 -11.41
C THR A 68 3.63 -4.44 -12.16
N ASP A 69 3.61 -5.14 -13.30
CA ASP A 69 4.80 -5.33 -14.14
C ASP A 69 5.36 -3.99 -14.65
N ARG A 70 4.49 -3.07 -15.09
CA ARG A 70 4.86 -1.71 -15.51
C ARG A 70 5.46 -0.89 -14.37
N TRP A 71 4.87 -0.93 -13.18
CA TRP A 71 5.42 -0.27 -11.99
C TRP A 71 6.78 -0.84 -11.59
N ALA A 72 6.94 -2.16 -11.66
CA ALA A 72 8.22 -2.79 -11.37
C ALA A 72 9.30 -2.34 -12.37
N ALA A 73 8.97 -2.22 -13.66
CA ALA A 73 9.88 -1.66 -14.67
C ALA A 73 10.21 -0.19 -14.38
N TYR A 74 9.22 0.63 -14.02
CA TYR A 74 9.38 2.05 -13.68
C TYR A 74 10.37 2.28 -12.51
N PHE A 75 10.28 1.47 -11.45
CA PHE A 75 11.19 1.56 -10.31
C PHE A 75 12.60 1.03 -10.64
N ARG A 76 12.70 -0.05 -11.43
CA ARG A 76 14.00 -0.56 -11.91
C ARG A 76 14.72 0.46 -12.78
N ALA A 77 14.01 1.16 -13.67
CA ALA A 77 14.57 2.21 -14.51
C ALA A 77 15.15 3.39 -13.70
N ARG A 78 14.68 3.59 -12.46
CA ARG A 78 15.22 4.58 -11.50
C ARG A 78 16.37 4.05 -10.65
N GLY A 79 16.84 2.83 -10.92
CA GLY A 79 17.96 2.21 -10.19
C GLY A 79 17.57 1.56 -8.88
N TYR A 80 16.28 1.32 -8.61
CA TYR A 80 15.86 0.58 -7.42
C TYR A 80 15.83 -0.93 -7.70
N ALA A 81 16.22 -1.73 -6.69
CA ALA A 81 15.86 -3.13 -6.67
C ALA A 81 14.35 -3.26 -6.42
N VAL A 82 13.68 -4.24 -7.03
CA VAL A 82 12.24 -4.42 -6.91
C VAL A 82 11.90 -5.87 -6.58
N LEU A 83 11.05 -6.05 -5.57
CA LEU A 83 10.46 -7.32 -5.18
C LEU A 83 8.93 -7.19 -5.13
N GLU A 84 8.21 -8.14 -5.70
CA GLU A 84 6.76 -8.25 -5.52
C GLU A 84 6.44 -9.19 -4.37
N SER A 85 5.43 -8.89 -3.57
CA SER A 85 5.01 -9.76 -2.48
C SER A 85 3.50 -9.81 -2.23
N ASP A 86 3.03 -10.97 -1.79
CA ASP A 86 1.80 -11.14 -1.01
C ASP A 86 2.25 -11.54 0.40
N ALA A 87 2.45 -10.54 1.27
CA ALA A 87 2.89 -10.77 2.63
C ALA A 87 1.88 -11.60 3.45
N LYS A 88 0.60 -11.64 3.08
CA LYS A 88 -0.40 -12.41 3.82
C LYS A 88 -0.19 -13.91 3.59
N ARG A 89 0.00 -14.33 2.33
CA ARG A 89 0.30 -15.72 1.97
C ARG A 89 1.79 -16.07 2.06
N GLY A 90 2.68 -15.09 2.09
CA GLY A 90 4.14 -15.27 2.12
C GLY A 90 4.78 -15.43 0.73
N GLN A 91 4.07 -15.09 -0.33
CA GLN A 91 4.64 -15.13 -1.68
C GLN A 91 5.65 -14.00 -1.86
N GLY A 92 6.80 -14.29 -2.47
CA GLY A 92 7.88 -13.34 -2.68
C GLY A 92 8.78 -13.08 -1.46
N THR A 93 8.28 -13.24 -0.23
CA THR A 93 9.04 -12.90 1.00
C THR A 93 10.29 -13.75 1.20
N ALA A 94 10.31 -15.00 0.74
CA ALA A 94 11.49 -15.87 0.82
C ALA A 94 12.69 -15.34 0.01
N ARG A 95 12.45 -14.55 -1.04
CA ARG A 95 13.51 -13.95 -1.87
C ARG A 95 14.12 -12.70 -1.25
N PHE A 96 13.50 -12.13 -0.22
CA PHE A 96 13.91 -10.87 0.37
C PHE A 96 15.38 -10.86 0.81
N ALA A 97 15.81 -11.87 1.56
CA ALA A 97 17.18 -11.92 2.08
C ALA A 97 18.22 -12.10 0.96
N ALA A 98 17.86 -12.74 -0.15
CA ALA A 98 18.71 -12.82 -1.34
C ALA A 98 18.78 -11.47 -2.06
N ALA A 99 17.63 -10.83 -2.29
CA ALA A 99 17.54 -9.51 -2.94
C ALA A 99 18.31 -8.42 -2.18
N VAL A 100 18.29 -8.44 -0.84
CA VAL A 100 19.09 -7.50 -0.03
C VAL A 100 20.58 -7.73 -0.21
N ARG A 101 21.04 -8.99 -0.28
CA ARG A 101 22.46 -9.32 -0.48
C ARG A 101 22.93 -8.93 -1.88
N GLU A 102 22.08 -9.12 -2.88
CA GLU A 102 22.35 -8.68 -4.25
C GLU A 102 22.45 -7.15 -4.33
N LEU A 103 21.49 -6.42 -3.74
CA LEU A 103 21.51 -4.96 -3.65
C LEU A 103 22.77 -4.42 -2.96
N LEU A 104 23.33 -5.17 -2.01
CA LEU A 104 24.50 -4.78 -1.22
C LEU A 104 25.77 -5.51 -1.61
N ALA A 105 25.82 -6.16 -2.77
CA ALA A 105 26.93 -7.04 -3.16
C ALA A 105 28.30 -6.33 -3.10
N ASP A 106 28.41 -5.13 -3.66
CA ASP A 106 29.65 -4.35 -3.65
C ASP A 106 30.07 -3.95 -2.22
N LYS A 107 29.10 -3.60 -1.38
CA LYS A 107 29.34 -3.23 0.02
C LYS A 107 29.81 -4.44 0.85
N LEU A 108 29.19 -5.59 0.62
CA LEU A 108 29.57 -6.87 1.23
C LEU A 108 30.98 -7.28 0.81
N ARG A 109 31.34 -7.12 -0.47
CA ARG A 109 32.70 -7.35 -0.96
C ARG A 109 33.73 -6.44 -0.27
N ALA A 110 33.44 -5.14 -0.18
CA ALA A 110 34.30 -4.19 0.52
C ALA A 110 34.46 -4.49 2.02
N TYR A 111 33.45 -5.07 2.67
CA TYR A 111 33.58 -5.57 4.04
C TYR A 111 34.47 -6.80 4.14
N ALA A 112 34.34 -7.76 3.21
CA ALA A 112 35.17 -8.94 3.17
C ALA A 112 36.66 -8.60 2.97
N GLU A 113 36.97 -7.67 2.06
CA GLU A 113 38.34 -7.17 1.80
C GLU A 113 38.98 -6.53 3.05
N LYS A 114 38.17 -5.97 3.95
CA LYS A 114 38.61 -5.40 5.23
C LYS A 114 38.64 -6.41 6.37
N GLY A 115 38.53 -7.71 6.08
CA GLY A 115 38.49 -8.78 7.08
C GLY A 115 37.18 -8.84 7.88
N GLN A 116 36.13 -8.16 7.43
CA GLN A 116 34.80 -8.12 8.07
C GLN A 116 33.79 -9.04 7.33
N ALA A 117 34.26 -10.15 6.79
CA ALA A 117 33.40 -11.14 6.16
C ALA A 117 32.35 -11.65 7.16
N GLY A 118 31.09 -11.71 6.74
CA GLY A 118 29.98 -12.13 7.60
C GLY A 118 29.44 -11.07 8.55
N ARG A 119 29.87 -9.80 8.42
CA ARG A 119 29.27 -8.67 9.15
C ARG A 119 27.76 -8.63 8.95
N VAL A 120 27.03 -8.40 10.05
CA VAL A 120 25.57 -8.21 10.03
C VAL A 120 25.22 -6.97 9.22
N VAL A 121 24.35 -7.17 8.22
CA VAL A 121 23.73 -6.12 7.42
C VAL A 121 22.43 -5.69 8.07
N ARG A 122 22.18 -4.38 8.09
CA ARG A 122 20.99 -3.79 8.70
C ARG A 122 20.14 -3.09 7.66
N VAL A 123 18.86 -3.42 7.59
CA VAL A 123 17.91 -2.80 6.65
C VAL A 123 16.77 -2.14 7.41
N MET A 124 16.48 -0.88 7.09
CA MET A 124 15.30 -0.19 7.62
C MET A 124 14.07 -0.51 6.78
N ILE A 125 12.98 -0.95 7.41
CA ILE A 125 11.70 -1.13 6.72
C ILE A 125 10.89 0.17 6.80
N LEU A 126 10.40 0.66 5.66
CA LEU A 126 9.68 1.93 5.53
C LEU A 126 8.35 1.71 4.80
N GLY A 127 7.44 2.67 4.93
CA GLY A 127 6.15 2.67 4.22
C GLY A 127 5.03 3.26 5.06
N ILE A 128 3.93 3.62 4.41
CA ILE A 128 2.75 4.24 5.04
C ILE A 128 2.05 3.29 6.04
N PRO A 129 1.15 3.79 6.90
CA PRO A 129 0.29 2.94 7.72
C PRO A 129 -0.46 1.89 6.88
N ASN A 130 -0.73 0.73 7.46
CA ASN A 130 -1.50 -0.36 6.86
C ASN A 130 -0.97 -0.99 5.55
N VAL A 131 0.14 -0.53 4.97
CA VAL A 131 0.73 -1.14 3.74
C VAL A 131 1.21 -2.60 3.92
N GLY A 132 1.23 -3.12 5.15
CA GLY A 132 1.56 -4.51 5.45
C GLY A 132 2.98 -4.74 5.97
N LYS A 133 3.67 -3.70 6.47
CA LYS A 133 5.05 -3.80 6.99
C LYS A 133 5.25 -4.91 8.03
N SER A 134 4.47 -4.92 9.11
CA SER A 134 4.63 -5.92 10.18
C SER A 134 4.32 -7.33 9.71
N THR A 135 3.35 -7.48 8.79
CA THR A 135 3.03 -8.78 8.16
C THR A 135 4.19 -9.27 7.32
N PHE A 136 4.79 -8.38 6.52
CA PHE A 136 5.97 -8.69 5.70
C PHE A 136 7.16 -9.08 6.58
N ILE A 137 7.48 -8.29 7.61
CA ILE A 137 8.57 -8.57 8.56
C ILE A 137 8.39 -9.95 9.21
N ASN A 138 7.19 -10.28 9.68
CA ASN A 138 6.92 -11.58 10.28
C ASN A 138 7.10 -12.75 9.31
N LYS A 139 6.69 -12.59 8.06
CA LYS A 139 6.90 -13.63 7.04
C LYS A 139 8.37 -13.83 6.73
N VAL A 140 9.12 -12.73 6.56
CA VAL A 140 10.56 -12.80 6.31
C VAL A 140 11.29 -13.42 7.51
N ALA A 141 10.90 -13.07 8.74
CA ALA A 141 11.52 -13.61 9.95
C ALA A 141 11.11 -15.06 10.27
N GLY A 142 10.08 -15.61 9.62
CA GLY A 142 9.54 -16.94 9.91
C GLY A 142 8.87 -17.08 11.29
N ARG A 143 8.66 -15.98 12.01
CA ARG A 143 8.09 -15.95 13.37
C ARG A 143 7.26 -14.69 13.60
N LYS A 144 6.31 -14.75 14.53
CA LYS A 144 5.47 -13.60 14.93
C LYS A 144 6.24 -12.66 15.88
N THR A 145 7.25 -11.97 15.36
CA THR A 145 8.07 -11.01 16.14
C THR A 145 7.53 -9.59 16.15
N ALA A 146 6.88 -9.15 15.06
CA ALA A 146 6.19 -7.88 14.94
C ALA A 146 4.68 -8.06 15.22
N LYS A 147 4.05 -7.14 15.95
CA LYS A 147 2.58 -7.20 16.14
C LYS A 147 1.88 -6.73 14.86
N THR A 148 1.01 -7.58 14.31
CA THR A 148 0.14 -7.27 13.16
C THR A 148 -1.25 -6.85 13.67
N GLU A 149 -1.43 -5.58 14.00
CA GLU A 149 -2.76 -4.99 14.22
C GLU A 149 -3.02 -3.95 13.11
N ASP A 150 -4.15 -4.06 12.41
CA ASP A 150 -4.54 -3.20 11.27
C ASP A 150 -5.03 -1.79 11.70
N ARG A 151 -4.63 -1.30 12.88
CA ARG A 151 -5.08 -0.01 13.42
C ARG A 151 -3.99 1.06 13.27
N PRO A 152 -4.24 2.14 12.49
CA PRO A 152 -3.32 3.28 12.42
C PRO A 152 -3.08 3.89 13.80
N GLY A 153 -1.80 4.11 14.15
CA GLY A 153 -1.39 4.73 15.41
C GLY A 153 -0.85 3.78 16.49
N VAL A 154 -0.80 2.46 16.23
CA VAL A 154 -0.22 1.49 17.17
C VAL A 154 1.22 1.13 16.77
N THR A 155 2.22 1.64 17.49
CA THR A 155 3.56 1.01 17.59
C THR A 155 4.36 1.58 18.77
N ARG A 156 4.99 0.70 19.58
CA ARG A 156 5.90 1.05 20.69
C ARG A 156 7.29 0.41 20.46
N SER A 157 8.33 1.21 20.77
CA SER A 157 9.79 0.95 20.89
C SER A 157 10.54 0.24 19.76
N LYS A 158 11.71 0.81 19.42
CA LYS A 158 12.70 0.35 18.42
C LYS A 158 13.00 -1.15 18.59
N GLN A 159 12.79 -1.96 17.56
CA GLN A 159 13.12 -3.39 17.60
C GLN A 159 13.89 -3.80 16.34
N TRP A 160 15.12 -4.27 16.53
CA TRP A 160 15.84 -5.03 15.52
C TRP A 160 15.29 -6.44 15.48
N VAL A 161 14.90 -6.90 14.29
CA VAL A 161 14.35 -8.23 14.04
C VAL A 161 15.42 -9.03 13.28
N PRO A 162 16.07 -10.02 13.93
CA PRO A 162 17.01 -10.89 13.24
C PRO A 162 16.26 -11.78 12.25
N ILE A 163 16.73 -11.76 10.99
CA ILE A 163 16.22 -12.59 9.90
C ILE A 163 17.08 -13.85 9.76
N ASP A 164 18.39 -13.66 9.75
CA ASP A 164 19.38 -14.73 9.80
C ASP A 164 20.63 -14.23 10.52
N LYS A 165 21.72 -15.02 10.49
CA LYS A 165 22.97 -14.70 11.20
C LYS A 165 23.59 -13.36 10.76
N ASN A 166 23.32 -12.92 9.54
CA ASN A 166 24.00 -11.78 8.92
C ASN A 166 23.03 -10.70 8.42
N LEU A 167 21.74 -10.76 8.82
CA LEU A 167 20.72 -9.79 8.39
C LEU A 167 19.74 -9.45 9.53
N GLU A 168 19.62 -8.17 9.82
CA GLU A 168 18.67 -7.60 10.77
C GLU A 168 17.77 -6.54 10.12
N LEU A 169 16.49 -6.51 10.50
CA LEU A 169 15.54 -5.48 10.09
C LEU A 169 15.24 -4.52 11.22
N LEU A 170 15.26 -3.22 10.93
CA LEU A 170 14.69 -2.21 11.81
C LEU A 170 13.23 -1.97 11.39
N ASP A 171 12.29 -2.41 12.24
CA ASP A 171 10.88 -2.07 12.06
C ASP A 171 10.64 -0.59 12.36
N THR A 172 9.87 0.09 11.51
CA THR A 172 9.51 1.49 11.71
C THR A 172 7.99 1.69 11.69
N PRO A 173 7.45 2.57 12.54
CA PRO A 173 6.05 2.97 12.44
C PRO A 173 5.72 3.51 11.05
N GLY A 174 4.46 3.37 10.63
CA GLY A 174 4.02 4.01 9.39
C GLY A 174 4.12 5.53 9.44
N ILE A 175 4.50 6.13 8.31
CA ILE A 175 4.64 7.58 8.17
C ILE A 175 3.86 8.06 6.95
N LEU A 176 2.94 9.01 7.16
CA LEU A 176 2.33 9.83 6.10
C LEU A 176 2.93 11.24 6.20
N TRP A 177 2.63 12.08 5.21
CA TRP A 177 3.11 13.44 5.11
C TRP A 177 1.95 14.44 5.25
N PRO A 178 2.22 15.68 5.69
CA PRO A 178 1.19 16.56 6.24
C PRO A 178 0.19 17.14 5.24
N LYS A 179 0.55 17.24 3.96
CA LYS A 179 -0.30 17.80 2.92
C LYS A 179 -0.24 16.94 1.67
N PHE A 180 -1.40 16.58 1.15
CA PHE A 180 -1.51 16.05 -0.21
C PHE A 180 -1.81 17.24 -1.12
N GLU A 181 -0.92 17.49 -2.09
CA GLU A 181 -1.16 18.51 -3.12
C GLU A 181 -2.20 18.02 -4.12
N ASP A 182 -2.20 16.72 -4.40
CA ASP A 182 -3.15 16.05 -5.28
C ASP A 182 -4.25 15.36 -4.47
N GLN A 183 -5.51 15.65 -4.82
CA GLN A 183 -6.69 15.01 -4.24
C GLN A 183 -6.76 13.51 -4.58
N SER A 184 -6.22 13.08 -5.73
CA SER A 184 -6.19 11.68 -6.17
C SER A 184 -5.43 10.80 -5.17
N VAL A 185 -4.31 11.30 -4.63
CA VAL A 185 -3.50 10.63 -3.61
C VAL A 185 -4.31 10.39 -2.33
N GLY A 186 -5.05 11.40 -1.87
CA GLY A 186 -5.91 11.28 -0.70
C GLY A 186 -7.00 10.22 -0.89
N LEU A 187 -7.63 10.19 -2.06
CA LEU A 187 -8.62 9.17 -2.42
C LEU A 187 -8.00 7.77 -2.47
N ASN A 188 -6.85 7.61 -3.13
CA ASN A 188 -6.11 6.35 -3.22
C ASN A 188 -5.73 5.79 -1.84
N LEU A 189 -5.23 6.64 -0.95
CA LEU A 189 -4.94 6.28 0.44
C LEU A 189 -6.20 5.88 1.21
N ALA A 190 -7.33 6.55 0.97
CA ALA A 190 -8.61 6.23 1.59
C ALA A 190 -9.16 4.88 1.08
N TYR A 191 -9.18 4.63 -0.24
CA TYR A 191 -9.66 3.37 -0.81
C TYR A 191 -8.89 2.16 -0.25
N THR A 192 -7.57 2.30 -0.13
CA THR A 192 -6.70 1.21 0.33
C THR A 192 -6.67 1.01 1.85
N GLY A 193 -7.30 1.93 2.61
CA GLY A 193 -7.38 1.87 4.07
C GLY A 193 -6.09 2.32 4.77
N ALA A 194 -5.26 3.14 4.11
CA ALA A 194 -4.11 3.78 4.76
C ALA A 194 -4.54 4.82 5.80
N VAL A 195 -5.78 5.30 5.69
CA VAL A 195 -6.41 6.18 6.66
C VAL A 195 -7.70 5.55 7.20
N LYS A 196 -8.06 5.95 8.43
CA LYS A 196 -9.25 5.47 9.14
C LYS A 196 -10.53 5.98 8.46
N ASP A 197 -11.50 5.09 8.34
CA ASP A 197 -12.80 5.40 7.74
C ASP A 197 -13.67 6.33 8.60
N ASP A 198 -13.49 6.31 9.93
CA ASP A 198 -14.30 7.10 10.88
C ASP A 198 -14.26 8.62 10.64
N ILE A 199 -13.29 9.10 9.85
CA ILE A 199 -13.13 10.51 9.51
C ILE A 199 -13.52 10.83 8.06
N LEU A 200 -14.09 9.86 7.34
CA LEU A 200 -14.41 9.93 5.93
C LEU A 200 -15.91 9.79 5.70
N ASP A 201 -16.41 10.48 4.66
CA ASP A 201 -17.70 10.15 4.08
C ASP A 201 -17.53 8.90 3.21
N VAL A 202 -17.87 7.75 3.80
CA VAL A 202 -17.70 6.43 3.18
C VAL A 202 -18.59 6.25 1.96
N GLU A 203 -19.79 6.85 1.95
CA GLU A 203 -20.70 6.76 0.80
C GLU A 203 -20.12 7.52 -0.39
N THR A 204 -19.72 8.78 -0.20
CA THR A 204 -19.09 9.57 -1.26
C THR A 204 -17.79 8.93 -1.73
N LEU A 205 -16.98 8.38 -0.83
CA LEU A 205 -15.78 7.62 -1.19
C LEU A 205 -16.14 6.38 -2.03
N GLY A 206 -17.18 5.65 -1.65
CA GLY A 206 -17.70 4.52 -2.42
C GLY A 206 -18.18 4.90 -3.82
N CYS A 207 -18.83 6.06 -3.97
CA CYS A 207 -19.24 6.59 -5.27
C CYS A 207 -18.03 6.83 -6.18
N HIS A 208 -16.99 7.52 -5.68
CA HIS A 208 -15.79 7.76 -6.49
C HIS A 208 -15.07 6.46 -6.88
N LEU A 209 -14.99 5.49 -5.96
CA LEU A 209 -14.40 4.18 -6.28
C LEU A 209 -15.24 3.42 -7.31
N MET A 210 -16.57 3.41 -7.18
CA MET A 210 -17.45 2.81 -8.19
C MET A 210 -17.27 3.45 -9.56
N ALA A 211 -17.21 4.78 -9.65
CA ALA A 211 -17.01 5.49 -10.90
C ALA A 211 -15.65 5.14 -11.53
N TYR A 212 -14.58 5.09 -10.74
CA TYR A 212 -13.27 4.66 -11.23
C TYR A 212 -13.31 3.23 -11.77
N LEU A 213 -13.84 2.29 -10.99
CA LEU A 213 -13.92 0.88 -11.39
C LEU A 213 -14.86 0.67 -12.59
N GLY A 214 -15.97 1.39 -12.66
CA GLY A 214 -16.89 1.35 -13.79
C GLY A 214 -16.28 1.89 -15.08
N THR A 215 -15.33 2.82 -14.98
CA THR A 215 -14.60 3.37 -16.13
C THR A 215 -13.45 2.46 -16.57
N GLN A 216 -12.60 2.06 -15.62
CA GLN A 216 -11.32 1.39 -15.91
C GLN A 216 -11.43 -0.13 -15.91
N TYR A 217 -12.37 -0.69 -15.16
CA TYR A 217 -12.55 -2.14 -14.97
C TYR A 217 -14.03 -2.57 -15.08
N PRO A 218 -14.78 -2.15 -16.13
CA PRO A 218 -16.22 -2.38 -16.22
C PRO A 218 -16.61 -3.86 -16.18
N GLU A 219 -15.86 -4.71 -16.88
CA GLU A 219 -16.12 -6.16 -16.92
C GLU A 219 -15.92 -6.81 -15.55
N ALA A 220 -14.83 -6.48 -14.85
CA ALA A 220 -14.54 -7.02 -13.54
C ALA A 220 -15.58 -6.56 -12.50
N LEU A 221 -15.99 -5.29 -12.53
CA LEU A 221 -17.01 -4.76 -11.65
C LEU A 221 -18.37 -5.42 -11.91
N SER A 222 -18.76 -5.56 -13.18
CA SER A 222 -20.00 -6.21 -13.59
C SER A 222 -20.03 -7.67 -13.15
N ALA A 223 -18.94 -8.41 -13.35
CA ALA A 223 -18.82 -9.79 -12.93
C ALA A 223 -18.90 -9.94 -11.39
N ALA A 224 -18.18 -9.10 -10.64
CA ALA A 224 -18.11 -9.19 -9.18
C ALA A 224 -19.47 -8.95 -8.49
N TYR A 225 -20.28 -8.06 -9.05
CA TYR A 225 -21.63 -7.75 -8.53
C TYR A 225 -22.77 -8.41 -9.31
N LYS A 226 -22.46 -9.25 -10.30
CA LYS A 226 -23.44 -9.93 -11.17
C LYS A 226 -24.42 -8.94 -11.79
N LEU A 227 -23.88 -7.80 -12.22
CA LEU A 227 -24.63 -6.80 -12.97
C LEU A 227 -24.82 -7.32 -14.41
N PRO A 228 -25.98 -7.07 -15.03
CA PRO A 228 -26.19 -7.41 -16.45
C PRO A 228 -25.30 -6.56 -17.37
N GLY A 229 -24.82 -5.43 -16.88
CA GLY A 229 -23.88 -4.51 -17.50
C GLY A 229 -23.64 -3.32 -16.58
N ILE A 230 -22.63 -2.52 -16.87
CA ILE A 230 -22.40 -1.24 -16.18
C ILE A 230 -23.39 -0.21 -16.77
N PRO A 231 -24.24 0.43 -15.94
CA PRO A 231 -25.07 1.56 -16.37
C PRO A 231 -24.26 2.60 -17.14
N GLU A 232 -24.70 2.95 -18.35
CA GLU A 232 -24.07 4.00 -19.14
C GLU A 232 -24.15 5.33 -18.39
N ARG A 233 -23.09 6.13 -18.48
CA ARG A 233 -23.06 7.46 -17.87
C ARG A 233 -24.00 8.40 -18.62
N GLU A 234 -24.81 9.14 -17.87
CA GLU A 234 -25.73 10.13 -18.45
C GLU A 234 -24.99 11.42 -18.85
N ALA A 235 -25.57 12.18 -19.78
CA ALA A 235 -25.00 13.47 -20.17
C ALA A 235 -24.90 14.41 -18.96
N GLU A 236 -23.74 15.05 -18.78
CA GLU A 236 -23.45 15.96 -17.65
C GLU A 236 -23.41 15.30 -16.26
N GLU A 237 -23.50 13.95 -16.19
CA GLU A 237 -23.40 13.22 -14.93
C GLU A 237 -21.94 13.22 -14.41
N ASN A 238 -21.76 13.78 -13.21
CA ASN A 238 -20.46 13.77 -12.54
C ASN A 238 -20.16 12.39 -11.91
N ASP A 239 -18.90 12.18 -11.53
CA ASP A 239 -18.43 10.89 -11.00
C ASP A 239 -19.18 10.43 -9.76
N VAL A 240 -19.58 11.35 -8.88
CA VAL A 240 -20.30 11.00 -7.64
C VAL A 240 -21.71 10.51 -7.96
N ALA A 241 -22.44 11.23 -8.82
CA ALA A 241 -23.78 10.86 -9.25
C ALA A 241 -23.80 9.49 -9.96
N TRP A 242 -22.87 9.29 -10.89
CA TRP A 242 -22.76 8.00 -11.58
C TRP A 242 -22.34 6.86 -10.64
N GLY A 243 -21.35 7.12 -9.78
CA GLY A 243 -20.93 6.20 -8.73
C GLY A 243 -22.07 5.80 -7.80
N TYR A 244 -22.95 6.74 -7.46
CA TYR A 244 -24.14 6.48 -6.65
C TYR A 244 -25.13 5.53 -7.36
N ARG A 245 -25.36 5.70 -8.66
CA ARG A 245 -26.19 4.77 -9.45
C ARG A 245 -25.57 3.37 -9.51
N LEU A 246 -24.25 3.27 -9.59
CA LEU A 246 -23.52 2.00 -9.52
C LEU A 246 -23.65 1.33 -8.14
N LEU A 247 -23.54 2.08 -7.04
CA LEU A 247 -23.83 1.58 -5.69
C LEU A 247 -25.27 1.09 -5.58
N CYS A 248 -26.24 1.84 -6.12
CA CYS A 248 -27.64 1.42 -6.16
C CYS A 248 -27.82 0.09 -6.91
N ALA A 249 -27.19 -0.05 -8.08
CA ALA A 249 -27.28 -1.27 -8.89
C ALA A 249 -26.68 -2.48 -8.15
N ALA A 250 -25.48 -2.32 -7.57
CA ALA A 250 -24.82 -3.37 -6.79
C ALA A 250 -25.60 -3.72 -5.51
N GLY A 251 -26.08 -2.71 -4.78
CA GLY A 251 -26.86 -2.86 -3.55
C GLY A 251 -28.20 -3.58 -3.79
N LYS A 252 -28.91 -3.26 -4.88
CA LYS A 252 -30.11 -4.00 -5.31
C LYS A 252 -29.80 -5.48 -5.57
N LYS A 253 -28.70 -5.79 -6.27
CA LYS A 253 -28.29 -7.18 -6.52
C LYS A 253 -27.91 -7.93 -5.25
N ARG A 254 -27.38 -7.24 -4.25
CA ARG A 254 -27.05 -7.80 -2.93
C ARG A 254 -28.24 -7.86 -1.97
N GLY A 255 -29.38 -7.27 -2.31
CA GLY A 255 -30.56 -7.21 -1.45
C GLY A 255 -30.40 -6.27 -0.26
N PHE A 256 -29.53 -5.26 -0.37
CA PHE A 256 -29.35 -4.24 0.67
C PHE A 256 -30.46 -3.19 0.57
N LEU A 257 -31.65 -3.57 1.01
CA LEU A 257 -32.83 -2.72 1.00
C LEU A 257 -33.18 -2.25 2.41
N ILE A 258 -33.63 -1.00 2.51
CA ILE A 258 -34.22 -0.41 3.71
C ILE A 258 -35.73 -0.24 3.55
N SER A 259 -36.39 0.31 4.59
CA SER A 259 -37.83 0.59 4.56
C SER A 259 -38.21 1.42 3.33
N GLY A 260 -39.33 1.09 2.68
CA GLY A 260 -39.76 1.73 1.44
C GLY A 260 -39.13 1.16 0.17
N GLY A 261 -38.24 0.17 0.27
CA GLY A 261 -37.60 -0.46 -0.89
C GLY A 261 -36.41 0.32 -1.45
N GLU A 262 -35.97 1.37 -0.76
CA GLU A 262 -34.76 2.11 -1.07
C GLU A 262 -33.51 1.26 -0.79
N VAL A 263 -32.40 1.61 -1.45
CA VAL A 263 -31.14 0.86 -1.33
C VAL A 263 -30.30 1.46 -0.21
N ASP A 264 -29.76 0.62 0.65
CA ASP A 264 -28.76 0.99 1.65
C ASP A 264 -27.38 1.17 0.99
N THR A 265 -27.16 2.35 0.40
CA THR A 265 -25.95 2.72 -0.34
C THR A 265 -24.74 2.90 0.58
N GLU A 266 -24.94 3.39 1.80
CA GLU A 266 -23.87 3.50 2.80
C GLU A 266 -23.34 2.10 3.19
N ARG A 267 -24.23 1.13 3.42
CA ARG A 267 -23.82 -0.27 3.63
C ARG A 267 -23.14 -0.85 2.40
N MET A 268 -23.63 -0.56 1.20
CA MET A 268 -22.99 -1.04 -0.03
C MET A 268 -21.59 -0.46 -0.19
N ALA A 269 -21.38 0.83 0.11
CA ALA A 269 -20.08 1.48 0.05
C ALA A 269 -19.08 0.87 1.03
N LYS A 270 -19.50 0.57 2.26
CA LYS A 270 -18.67 -0.16 3.25
C LYS A 270 -18.26 -1.54 2.71
N ILE A 271 -19.21 -2.30 2.16
CA ILE A 271 -18.95 -3.61 1.57
C ILE A 271 -18.00 -3.51 0.37
N LEU A 272 -18.16 -2.51 -0.49
CA LEU A 272 -17.27 -2.25 -1.63
C LEU A 272 -15.83 -2.04 -1.16
N LEU A 273 -15.61 -1.17 -0.17
CA LEU A 273 -14.28 -0.89 0.36
C LEU A 273 -13.67 -2.14 1.01
N ASP A 274 -14.43 -2.88 1.79
CA ASP A 274 -13.97 -4.13 2.42
C ASP A 274 -13.61 -5.20 1.39
N GLU A 275 -14.41 -5.36 0.33
CA GLU A 275 -14.16 -6.31 -0.74
C GLU A 275 -12.97 -5.89 -1.61
N PHE A 276 -12.81 -4.60 -1.88
CA PHE A 276 -11.63 -4.03 -2.57
C PHE A 276 -10.35 -4.22 -1.74
N ARG A 277 -10.37 -3.85 -0.45
CA ARG A 277 -9.25 -4.02 0.49
C ARG A 277 -8.90 -5.48 0.74
N GLY A 278 -9.92 -6.34 0.75
CA GLY A 278 -9.77 -7.78 0.90
C GLY A 278 -9.31 -8.51 -0.35
N GLY A 279 -9.27 -7.85 -1.52
CA GLY A 279 -9.00 -8.49 -2.81
C GLY A 279 -10.09 -9.47 -3.27
N LYS A 280 -11.31 -9.34 -2.72
CA LYS A 280 -12.46 -10.18 -3.07
C LYS A 280 -13.15 -9.72 -4.35
N LEU A 281 -13.04 -8.43 -4.67
CA LEU A 281 -13.64 -7.82 -5.85
C LEU A 281 -12.90 -8.17 -7.14
N GLY A 282 -11.63 -8.56 -7.04
CA GLY A 282 -10.72 -8.75 -8.17
C GLY A 282 -9.38 -8.11 -7.90
N ARG A 283 -8.65 -7.85 -8.99
CA ARG A 283 -7.32 -7.24 -8.98
C ARG A 283 -7.37 -5.88 -9.66
N PHE A 284 -6.97 -4.84 -8.95
CA PHE A 284 -7.13 -3.47 -9.40
C PHE A 284 -5.92 -2.63 -9.04
N THR A 285 -5.49 -1.79 -9.98
CA THR A 285 -4.49 -0.75 -9.72
C THR A 285 -5.10 0.61 -10.11
N LEU A 286 -4.93 1.60 -9.23
CA LEU A 286 -5.64 2.88 -9.27
C LEU A 286 -4.82 4.03 -9.89
N GLU A 287 -3.60 3.74 -10.34
CA GLU A 287 -2.67 4.69 -10.94
C GLU A 287 -1.65 3.94 -11.79
N LEU A 288 -1.22 4.54 -12.89
CA LEU A 288 -0.27 3.93 -13.82
C LEU A 288 1.00 4.79 -13.97
N PRO A 289 2.14 4.19 -14.32
CA PRO A 289 3.38 4.95 -14.53
C PRO A 289 3.27 6.05 -15.57
N GLU A 290 2.38 5.90 -16.54
CA GLU A 290 2.15 6.85 -17.63
C GLU A 290 1.41 8.12 -17.20
N ASP A 291 0.81 8.12 -16.01
CA ASP A 291 0.05 9.25 -15.46
C ASP A 291 0.95 10.25 -14.68
N ILE A 292 2.27 10.04 -14.68
CA ILE A 292 3.27 10.77 -13.85
C ILE A 292 4.31 11.50 -14.71
#